data_AF-A0AAW2LT68-F1
#
_entry.id   AF-A0AAW2LT68-F1
#
_cell.length_a   1.000
_cell.length_b   1.000
_cell.length_c   1.000
_cell.angle_alpha   90.00
_cell.angle_beta   90.00
_cell.angle_gamma   90.00
#
_symmetry.space_group_name_H-M   'P 1'
#
loop_
_entity.id
_entity.type
_entity.pdbx_description
1 polymer ?
#
loop_
_entity_poly.entity_id
_entity_poly.type
_entity_poly.pdbx_seq_one_letter_code
_entity_poly.pdbx_strand_id
1 'polypeptide(L)'
;MEINRVLPLAFAIVDDESTSSWKWFLTLLSRHVIRGRRGVCLISDRHPGIIKAVREGSDFVSPHGAHRYCLRHVCSNFNTHYKNVILKDLCWRAGSEYQIRKFNRIMEEIKSQNVAAFEFLDKINKEKWTASHDGGWRTGILTTNMSECINGVLKGARRLR
;
A
#
# COMPACT_ATOMS: atom_id res chain seq x y z
N MET A 1 -11.92 -3.57 15.77
CA MET A 1 -11.63 -4.94 15.29
C MET A 1 -10.20 -5.25 15.63
N GLU A 2 -9.97 -6.24 16.48
CA GLU A 2 -8.63 -6.67 16.91
C GLU A 2 -7.84 -7.24 15.73
N ILE A 3 -6.61 -6.75 15.54
CA ILE A 3 -5.63 -7.35 14.64
C ILE A 3 -4.96 -8.51 15.40
N ASN A 4 -5.72 -9.55 15.75
CA ASN A 4 -5.23 -10.62 16.64
C ASN A 4 -4.73 -11.89 15.93
N ARG A 5 -4.56 -11.89 14.60
CA ARG A 5 -4.00 -13.05 13.87
C ARG A 5 -3.18 -12.62 12.66
N VAL A 6 -1.99 -12.06 12.89
CA VAL A 6 -1.00 -11.84 11.82
C VAL A 6 0.14 -12.82 11.99
N LEU A 7 0.44 -13.60 10.94
CA LEU A 7 1.51 -14.58 10.93
C LEU A 7 2.55 -14.17 9.87
N PRO A 8 3.84 -13.99 10.23
CA PRO A 8 4.88 -13.80 9.23
C PRO A 8 5.03 -15.07 8.39
N LEU A 9 4.84 -14.96 7.07
CA LEU A 9 4.93 -16.09 6.14
C LEU A 9 6.31 -16.21 5.49
N ALA A 10 7.01 -15.10 5.29
CA ALA A 10 8.33 -15.06 4.68
C ALA A 10 9.07 -13.77 5.06
N PHE A 11 10.39 -13.82 4.99
CA PHE A 11 11.28 -12.66 5.05
C PHE A 11 12.42 -12.84 4.05
N ALA A 12 13.08 -11.74 3.70
CA ALA A 12 14.26 -11.77 2.85
C ALA A 12 15.32 -10.81 3.40
N ILE A 13 16.58 -11.21 3.25
CA ILE A 13 17.74 -10.36 3.43
C ILE A 13 18.35 -10.22 2.03
N VAL A 14 18.47 -8.97 1.58
CA VAL A 14 18.96 -8.63 0.24
C VAL A 14 19.98 -7.52 0.36
N ASP A 15 20.89 -7.42 -0.62
CA ASP A 15 21.94 -6.41 -0.64
C ASP A 15 21.36 -4.99 -0.79
N ASP A 16 20.29 -4.86 -1.58
CA ASP A 16 19.62 -3.58 -1.83
C ASP A 16 18.12 -3.72 -2.14
N GLU A 17 17.35 -2.64 -1.92
CA GLU A 17 15.92 -2.56 -2.25
C GLU A 17 15.69 -2.21 -3.74
N SER A 18 16.26 -3.01 -4.65
CA SER A 18 16.08 -2.86 -6.10
C SER A 18 14.80 -3.52 -6.63
N THR A 19 14.45 -3.17 -7.87
CA THR A 19 13.41 -3.89 -8.64
C THR A 19 13.73 -5.39 -8.72
N SER A 20 15.00 -5.75 -8.90
CA SER A 20 15.45 -7.14 -9.02
C SER A 20 15.21 -7.92 -7.73
N SER A 21 15.60 -7.34 -6.58
CA SER A 21 15.35 -7.93 -5.25
C SER A 21 13.86 -8.15 -5.00
N TRP A 22 13.02 -7.15 -5.30
CA TRP A 22 11.57 -7.27 -5.15
C TRP A 22 10.97 -8.31 -6.09
N LYS A 23 11.40 -8.35 -7.35
CA LYS A 23 10.92 -9.34 -8.32
C LYS A 23 11.24 -10.75 -7.87
N TRP A 24 12.49 -11.00 -7.49
CA TRP A 24 12.93 -12.30 -6.97
C TRP A 24 12.08 -12.72 -5.75
N PHE A 25 11.91 -11.84 -4.77
CA PHE A 25 11.15 -12.15 -3.56
C PHE A 25 9.67 -12.44 -3.86
N LEU A 26 9.03 -11.63 -4.71
CA LEU A 26 7.63 -11.83 -5.11
C LEU A 26 7.45 -13.11 -5.93
N THR A 27 8.44 -13.50 -6.76
CA THR A 27 8.43 -14.79 -7.47
C THR A 27 8.50 -15.96 -6.50
N LEU A 28 9.31 -15.88 -5.44
CA LEU A 28 9.35 -16.94 -4.41
C LEU A 28 8.06 -17.01 -3.62
N LEU A 29 7.48 -15.87 -3.25
CA LEU A 29 6.16 -15.81 -2.59
C LEU A 29 5.07 -16.44 -3.47
N SER A 30 5.04 -16.10 -4.74
CA SER A 30 4.11 -16.71 -5.71
C SER A 30 4.26 -18.23 -5.73
N ARG A 31 5.49 -18.71 -5.93
CA ARG A 31 5.77 -20.14 -6.11
C ARG A 31 5.51 -20.97 -4.86
N HIS A 32 5.89 -20.47 -3.68
CA HIS A 32 5.92 -21.29 -2.46
C HIS A 32 4.78 -20.99 -1.49
N VAL A 33 4.30 -19.75 -1.44
CA VAL A 33 3.24 -19.33 -0.50
C VAL A 33 1.88 -19.31 -1.20
N ILE A 34 1.77 -18.63 -2.34
CA ILE A 34 0.50 -18.45 -3.05
C ILE A 34 0.09 -19.74 -3.76
N ARG A 35 1.02 -20.39 -4.46
CA ARG A 35 0.83 -21.68 -5.14
C ARG A 35 -0.39 -21.69 -6.08
N GLY A 36 -0.56 -20.63 -6.87
CA GLY A 36 -1.64 -20.49 -7.84
C GLY A 36 -3.02 -20.15 -7.24
N ARG A 37 -3.11 -19.90 -5.92
CA ARG A 37 -4.35 -19.42 -5.29
C ARG A 37 -4.72 -18.05 -5.85
N ARG A 38 -6.00 -17.88 -6.20
CA ARG A 38 -6.59 -16.60 -6.60
C ARG A 38 -7.13 -15.84 -5.40
N GLY A 39 -7.43 -14.56 -5.58
CA GLY A 39 -8.03 -13.74 -4.53
C GLY A 39 -7.02 -13.16 -3.54
N VAL A 40 -5.72 -13.20 -3.86
CA VAL A 40 -4.68 -12.63 -3.00
C VAL A 40 -4.55 -11.13 -3.24
N CYS A 41 -4.64 -10.35 -2.17
CA CYS A 41 -4.38 -8.91 -2.20
C CYS A 41 -3.00 -8.60 -1.59
N LEU A 42 -2.07 -8.11 -2.40
CA LEU A 42 -0.81 -7.54 -1.92
C LEU A 42 -1.02 -6.08 -1.54
N ILE A 43 -0.77 -5.75 -0.27
CA ILE A 43 -0.73 -4.37 0.21
C ILE A 43 0.74 -4.01 0.47
N SER A 44 1.27 -3.02 -0.26
CA SER A 44 2.68 -2.61 -0.14
C SER A 44 2.83 -1.10 -0.02
N ASP A 45 4.05 -0.64 0.21
CA ASP A 45 4.40 0.76 -0.05
C ASP A 45 4.23 1.13 -1.55
N ARG A 46 4.54 2.40 -1.88
CA ARG A 46 4.57 2.92 -3.25
C ARG A 46 5.99 3.02 -3.82
N HIS A 47 6.92 2.19 -3.38
CA HIS A 47 8.28 2.19 -3.89
C HIS A 47 8.28 1.80 -5.38
N PRO A 48 8.98 2.54 -6.27
CA PRO A 48 8.99 2.26 -7.70
C PRO A 48 9.42 0.82 -8.03
N GLY A 49 10.36 0.27 -7.27
CA GLY A 49 10.83 -1.11 -7.43
C GLY A 49 9.73 -2.15 -7.20
N ILE A 50 8.88 -1.96 -6.19
CA ILE A 50 7.75 -2.87 -5.92
C ILE A 50 6.69 -2.74 -7.00
N ILE A 51 6.33 -1.50 -7.38
CA ILE A 51 5.33 -1.25 -8.42
C ILE A 51 5.75 -1.91 -9.73
N LYS A 52 7.03 -1.81 -10.10
CA LYS A 52 7.58 -2.44 -11.30
C LYS A 52 7.58 -3.97 -11.19
N ALA A 53 8.08 -4.51 -10.08
CA ALA A 53 8.11 -5.96 -9.84
C ALA A 53 6.70 -6.60 -9.87
N VAL A 54 5.70 -5.93 -9.28
CA VAL A 54 4.30 -6.39 -9.29
C VAL A 54 3.70 -6.33 -10.69
N ARG A 55 4.00 -5.30 -11.49
CA ARG A 55 3.51 -5.20 -12.87
C ARG A 55 4.09 -6.26 -13.78
N GLU A 56 5.33 -6.66 -13.54
CA GLU A 56 6.00 -7.74 -14.29
C GLU A 56 5.55 -9.15 -13.85
N GLY A 57 4.97 -9.28 -12.65
CA GLY A 57 4.38 -10.52 -12.15
C GLY A 57 2.87 -10.62 -12.41
N SER A 58 2.32 -11.84 -12.42
CA SER A 58 0.90 -12.07 -12.74
C SER A 58 -0.01 -12.30 -11.53
N ASP A 59 0.52 -12.73 -10.38
CA ASP A 59 -0.34 -13.22 -9.28
C ASP A 59 -1.01 -12.11 -8.45
N PHE A 60 -0.47 -10.89 -8.50
CA PHE A 60 -0.97 -9.74 -7.73
C PHE A 60 -1.70 -8.71 -8.60
N VAL A 61 -2.07 -9.11 -9.81
CA VAL A 61 -2.82 -8.29 -10.77
C VAL A 61 -4.06 -9.04 -11.25
N SER A 62 -5.04 -8.29 -11.74
CA SER A 62 -6.28 -8.85 -12.26
C SER A 62 -5.98 -9.80 -13.44
N PRO A 63 -6.64 -10.97 -13.54
CA PRO A 63 -7.75 -11.45 -12.71
C PRO A 63 -7.32 -12.32 -11.50
N HIS A 64 -6.03 -12.56 -11.30
CA HIS A 64 -5.54 -13.52 -10.29
C HIS A 64 -5.55 -12.97 -8.87
N GLY A 65 -5.23 -11.68 -8.74
CA GLY A 65 -5.18 -11.00 -7.45
C GLY A 65 -5.29 -9.50 -7.61
N ALA A 66 -4.98 -8.80 -6.53
CA ALA A 66 -4.95 -7.35 -6.50
C ALA A 66 -3.68 -6.86 -5.84
N HIS A 67 -3.26 -5.68 -6.26
CA HIS A 67 -2.21 -4.92 -5.60
C HIS A 67 -2.78 -3.59 -5.18
N ARG A 68 -2.51 -3.21 -3.94
CA ARG A 68 -3.03 -2.03 -3.25
C ARG A 68 -1.88 -1.33 -2.52
N TYR A 69 -1.99 -0.02 -2.40
CA TYR A 69 -1.04 0.80 -1.67
C TYR A 69 -1.45 0.90 -0.22
N CYS A 70 -0.49 0.76 0.68
CA CYS A 70 -0.64 1.11 2.09
C CYS A 70 -1.05 2.58 2.20
N LEU A 71 -2.21 2.84 2.81
CA LEU A 71 -2.76 4.18 2.94
C LEU A 71 -1.81 5.09 3.75
N ARG A 72 -1.17 4.54 4.80
CA ARG A 72 -0.17 5.27 5.59
C ARG A 72 0.96 5.82 4.71
N HIS A 73 1.45 5.01 3.76
CA HIS A 73 2.48 5.43 2.82
C HIS A 73 1.97 6.42 1.77
N VAL A 74 0.72 6.27 1.30
CA VAL A 74 0.08 7.26 0.42
C VAL A 74 0.02 8.62 1.11
N CYS A 75 -0.48 8.68 2.35
CA CYS A 75 -0.56 9.91 3.13
C CYS A 75 0.83 10.47 3.48
N SER A 76 1.82 9.61 3.73
CA SER A 76 3.19 10.04 3.98
C SER A 76 3.81 10.71 2.75
N ASN A 77 3.73 10.06 1.59
CA ASN A 77 4.24 10.61 0.32
C ASN A 77 3.49 11.88 -0.08
N PHE A 78 2.18 11.93 0.16
CA PHE A 78 1.41 13.15 -0.03
C PHE A 78 1.96 14.28 0.87
N ASN A 79 2.17 14.00 2.16
CA ASN A 79 2.62 15.01 3.10
C ASN A 79 4.09 15.46 2.90
N THR A 80 4.94 14.69 2.22
CA THR A 80 6.29 15.16 1.86
C THR A 80 6.24 16.34 0.88
N HIS A 81 5.22 16.41 0.02
CA HIS A 81 5.04 17.50 -0.93
C HIS A 81 4.37 18.74 -0.31
N TYR A 82 3.29 18.54 0.45
CA TYR A 82 2.47 19.66 0.93
C TYR A 82 2.76 20.10 2.35
N LYS A 83 3.35 19.22 3.19
CA LYS A 83 3.73 19.48 4.59
C LYS A 83 2.61 20.17 5.40
N ASN A 84 1.36 19.75 5.19
CA ASN A 84 0.17 20.36 5.78
C ASN A 84 -0.64 19.29 6.51
N VAL A 85 -0.83 19.49 7.82
CA VAL A 85 -1.49 18.53 8.71
C VAL A 85 -2.97 18.33 8.34
N ILE A 86 -3.67 19.41 7.97
CA ILE A 86 -5.09 19.37 7.58
C ILE A 86 -5.24 18.58 6.26
N LEU A 87 -4.43 18.89 5.25
CA LEU A 87 -4.47 18.15 3.99
C LEU A 87 -4.10 16.67 4.18
N LYS A 88 -3.16 16.37 5.08
CA LYS A 88 -2.79 14.98 5.42
C LYS A 88 -3.96 14.24 6.08
N ASP A 89 -4.68 14.88 7.01
CA ASP A 89 -5.88 14.32 7.64
C ASP A 89 -6.97 14.04 6.58
N LEU A 90 -7.23 15.00 5.70
CA LEU A 90 -8.19 14.83 4.60
C LEU A 90 -7.78 13.69 3.65
N CYS A 91 -6.51 13.56 3.32
CA CYS A 91 -5.98 12.45 2.53
C CYS A 91 -6.26 11.10 3.20
N TRP A 92 -6.00 10.99 4.52
CA TRP A 92 -6.31 9.78 5.28
C TRP A 92 -7.81 9.47 5.29
N ARG A 93 -8.64 10.48 5.59
CA ARG A 93 -10.10 10.36 5.59
C ARG A 93 -10.62 9.90 4.22
N ALA A 94 -10.17 10.51 3.12
CA ALA A 94 -10.53 10.10 1.78
C ALA A 94 -10.14 8.63 1.51
N GLY A 95 -8.88 8.26 1.79
CA GLY A 95 -8.43 6.90 1.51
C GLY A 95 -9.09 5.82 2.38
N SER A 96 -9.49 6.16 3.60
CA SER A 96 -10.16 5.24 4.54
C SER A 96 -11.68 5.16 4.38
N GLU A 97 -12.29 6.04 3.58
CA GLU A 97 -13.74 6.12 3.43
C GLU A 97 -14.27 5.02 2.51
N TYR A 98 -15.33 4.35 2.95
CA TYR A 98 -15.99 3.26 2.23
C TYR A 98 -17.13 3.73 1.34
N GLN A 99 -17.71 4.90 1.61
CA GLN A 99 -18.80 5.45 0.80
C GLN A 99 -18.28 6.40 -0.28
N ILE A 100 -18.52 6.05 -1.55
CA ILE A 100 -18.10 6.87 -2.72
C ILE A 100 -18.58 8.33 -2.58
N ARG A 101 -19.82 8.55 -2.12
CA ARG A 101 -20.36 9.91 -1.92
C ARG A 101 -19.54 10.71 -0.90
N LYS A 102 -19.16 10.10 0.22
CA LYS A 102 -18.36 10.77 1.26
C LYS A 102 -16.92 10.98 0.78
N PHE A 103 -16.34 10.01 0.08
CA PHE A 103 -15.04 10.16 -0.56
C PHE A 103 -15.02 11.36 -1.50
N ASN A 104 -15.99 11.47 -2.42
CA ASN A 104 -16.08 12.60 -3.36
C ASN A 104 -16.18 13.94 -2.63
N ARG A 105 -16.97 14.01 -1.55
CA ARG A 105 -17.07 15.23 -0.73
C ARG A 105 -15.72 15.64 -0.12
N ILE A 106 -14.95 14.67 0.39
CA ILE A 106 -13.61 14.95 0.95
C ILE A 106 -12.63 15.36 -0.14
N MET A 107 -12.70 14.76 -1.33
CA MET A 107 -11.85 15.15 -2.46
C MET A 107 -12.14 16.59 -2.93
N GLU A 108 -13.41 17.01 -2.96
CA GLU A 108 -13.77 18.41 -3.23
C GLU A 108 -13.30 19.37 -2.13
N GLU A 109 -13.32 18.94 -0.86
CA GLU A 109 -12.76 19.71 0.25
C GLU A 109 -11.23 19.88 0.12
N ILE A 110 -10.52 18.85 -0.32
CA ILE A 110 -9.09 18.95 -0.63
C ILE A 110 -8.87 19.94 -1.78
N LYS A 111 -9.69 19.86 -2.84
CA LYS A 111 -9.59 20.72 -4.02
C LYS A 111 -9.83 22.20 -3.70
N SER A 112 -10.81 22.50 -2.84
CA SER A 112 -11.11 23.87 -2.43
C SER A 112 -9.98 24.49 -1.58
N GLN A 113 -9.26 23.66 -0.81
CA GLN A 113 -8.09 24.10 -0.05
C GLN A 113 -6.82 24.20 -0.91
N ASN A 114 -6.60 23.23 -1.79
CA ASN A 114 -5.42 23.17 -2.64
C ASN A 114 -5.66 22.30 -3.88
N VAL A 115 -5.79 22.94 -5.05
CA VAL A 115 -6.02 22.26 -6.33
C VAL A 115 -4.88 21.31 -6.69
N ALA A 116 -3.63 21.71 -6.47
CA ALA A 116 -2.47 20.85 -6.76
C ALA A 116 -2.45 19.58 -5.90
N ALA A 117 -2.91 19.66 -4.65
CA ALA A 117 -3.05 18.52 -3.75
C ALA A 117 -4.14 17.55 -4.22
N PHE A 118 -5.27 18.07 -4.69
CA PHE A 118 -6.30 17.27 -5.34
C PHE A 118 -5.74 16.54 -6.57
N GLU A 119 -5.07 17.25 -7.47
CA GLU A 119 -4.50 16.68 -8.69
C GLU A 119 -3.46 15.59 -8.40
N PHE A 120 -2.66 15.76 -7.35
CA PHE A 120 -1.71 14.73 -6.92
C PHE A 120 -2.42 13.42 -6.55
N LEU A 121 -3.51 13.51 -5.80
CA LEU A 121 -4.29 12.33 -5.37
C LEU A 121 -5.08 11.73 -6.52
N ASP A 122 -5.63 12.56 -7.41
CA ASP A 122 -6.42 12.10 -8.57
C ASP A 122 -5.57 11.34 -9.60
N LYS A 123 -4.27 11.65 -9.70
CA LYS A 123 -3.29 10.88 -10.49
C LYS A 123 -3.07 9.46 -9.97
N ILE A 124 -3.40 9.17 -8.72
CA ILE A 124 -3.28 7.82 -8.16
C ILE A 124 -4.57 7.06 -8.46
N ASN A 125 -4.48 5.92 -9.15
CA ASN A 125 -5.63 5.06 -9.40
C ASN A 125 -6.39 4.80 -8.09
N LYS A 126 -7.67 5.21 -8.04
CA LYS A 126 -8.52 5.18 -6.84
C LYS A 126 -8.67 3.78 -6.24
N GLU A 127 -8.73 2.73 -7.06
CA GLU A 127 -8.76 1.34 -6.59
C GLU A 127 -7.50 0.99 -5.80
N LYS A 128 -6.36 1.59 -6.15
CA LYS A 128 -5.07 1.28 -5.50
C LYS A 128 -4.97 1.86 -4.10
N TRP A 129 -5.66 2.94 -3.74
CA TRP A 129 -5.40 3.63 -2.47
C TRP A 129 -6.63 3.94 -1.62
N THR A 130 -7.84 3.83 -2.16
CA THR A 130 -9.09 4.14 -1.45
C THR A 130 -9.85 2.88 -1.08
N ALA A 131 -10.52 2.88 0.07
CA ALA A 131 -11.40 1.79 0.49
C ALA A 131 -12.70 1.74 -0.34
N SER A 132 -13.27 2.91 -0.66
CA SER A 132 -14.52 3.04 -1.43
C SER A 132 -14.46 2.48 -2.85
N HIS A 133 -13.29 2.51 -3.50
CA HIS A 133 -13.10 1.99 -4.87
C HIS A 133 -12.32 0.67 -4.87
N ASP A 134 -12.05 0.10 -3.71
CA ASP A 134 -11.16 -1.05 -3.58
C ASP A 134 -11.74 -2.34 -4.18
N GLY A 135 -13.07 -2.45 -4.29
CA GLY A 135 -13.76 -3.69 -4.67
C GLY A 135 -13.72 -4.78 -3.60
N GLY A 136 -13.39 -4.43 -2.35
CA GLY A 136 -13.36 -5.35 -1.21
C GLY A 136 -12.08 -6.18 -1.05
N TRP A 137 -11.09 -6.00 -1.94
CA TRP A 137 -9.82 -6.72 -1.96
C TRP A 137 -8.98 -6.60 -0.68
N ARG A 138 -9.04 -5.44 -0.01
CA ARG A 138 -8.29 -5.15 1.22
C ARG A 138 -8.81 -5.86 2.45
N THR A 139 -10.04 -6.38 2.43
CA THR A 139 -10.70 -7.03 3.58
C THR A 139 -10.58 -6.24 4.90
N GLY A 140 -10.62 -4.90 4.82
CA GLY A 140 -10.50 -4.00 5.97
C GLY A 140 -9.09 -3.56 6.33
N ILE A 141 -8.05 -4.09 5.68
CA ILE A 141 -6.65 -3.74 5.93
C ILE A 141 -6.26 -2.51 5.10
N LEU A 142 -6.02 -1.38 5.78
CA LEU A 142 -5.62 -0.12 5.14
C LEU A 142 -4.10 0.11 5.16
N THR A 143 -3.40 -0.51 6.11
CA THR A 143 -2.00 -0.22 6.41
C THR A 143 -1.13 -1.46 6.54
N THR A 144 0.16 -1.27 6.39
CA THR A 144 1.23 -2.27 6.53
C THR A 144 1.94 -2.15 7.89
N ASN A 145 1.21 -1.78 8.94
CA ASN A 145 1.80 -1.50 10.26
C ASN A 145 2.62 -2.70 10.78
N MET A 146 2.16 -3.94 10.57
CA MET A 146 2.86 -5.11 11.09
C MET A 146 4.18 -5.41 10.36
N SER A 147 4.22 -5.31 9.03
CA SER A 147 5.49 -5.48 8.30
C SER A 147 6.50 -4.41 8.69
N GLU A 148 6.04 -3.21 9.03
CA GLU A 148 6.91 -2.14 9.54
C GLU A 148 7.40 -2.40 10.97
N CYS A 149 6.54 -2.92 11.85
CA CYS A 149 6.94 -3.36 13.19
C CYS A 149 8.02 -4.44 13.12
N ILE A 150 7.82 -5.47 12.28
CA ILE A 150 8.81 -6.54 12.06
C ILE A 150 10.10 -5.97 11.47
N ASN A 151 10.00 -5.09 10.47
CA ASN A 151 11.17 -4.41 9.92
C ASN A 151 11.89 -3.58 10.99
N GLY A 152 11.18 -2.97 11.94
CA GLY A 152 11.74 -2.25 13.08
C GLY A 152 12.51 -3.15 14.03
N VAL A 153 11.95 -4.31 14.40
CA VAL A 153 12.64 -5.32 15.23
C VAL A 153 13.91 -5.81 14.52
N LEU A 154 13.81 -6.13 13.23
CA LEU A 154 14.96 -6.59 12.43
C LEU A 154 16.01 -5.49 12.24
N LYS A 155 15.64 -4.21 12.16
CA LYS A 155 16.60 -3.09 12.17
C LYS A 155 17.43 -3.04 13.45
N GLY A 156 16.84 -3.42 14.60
CA GLY A 156 17.58 -3.57 15.87
C GLY A 156 18.66 -4.66 15.77
N ALA A 157 18.33 -5.80 15.17
CA ALA A 157 19.25 -6.92 14.97
C ALA A 157 20.35 -6.65 13.92
N ARG A 158 20.10 -5.76 12.95
CA ARG A 158 21.07 -5.33 11.92
C ARG A 158 22.26 -4.52 12.45
N ARG A 159 22.30 -4.18 13.75
CA ARG A 159 23.46 -3.48 14.38
C ARG A 159 24.60 -4.40 14.80
N LEU A 160 24.54 -5.70 14.51
CA LEU A 160 25.71 -6.57 14.62
C LEU A 160 26.61 -6.35 13.39
N ARG A 161 27.52 -5.38 13.52
CA ARG A 161 28.77 -5.32 12.77
C ARG A 161 29.91 -5.56 13.75
#